data_AF-A0A356B2J9-F1
#
_entry.id   AF-A0A356B2J9-F1
#
_cell.length_a   1.000
_cell.length_b   1.000
_cell.length_c   1.000
_cell.angle_alpha   90.00
_cell.angle_beta   90.00
_cell.angle_gamma   90.00
#
_symmetry.space_group_name_H-M   'P 1'
#
loop_
_entity.id
_entity.type
_entity.pdbx_description
1 polymer ?
#
loop_
_entity_poly.entity_id
_entity_poly.type
_entity_poly.pdbx_seq_one_letter_code
_entity_poly.pdbx_strand_id
1 'polypeptide(L)'
;MKNEIKIISPWNGDFMYKDDGYERGDTLVVPVTVQAPSKHGLKINGVPLTEDDGVLKADVALTGYENKVVLTDQNENVLDRIALFWAKDTYKKVRFSLDDNIWWLRDLAENANVYQSLFDNKFLAFWKKLHDEFGSKVHFNIYYQDGDFNLSMMPVKYKEEFIANSDWIALTFHALANDPDRPYENTTYEKIYAHCKMITDEIKRFAGEELLSDYTTVHWGAVNREGCRALKDFGFKGLVGYFEMVNGKPLVSYYFDEYVVNHVNRRDIWRDTEFGLTFIKNDMVVNTVDLKDIIPKLEKVLSNPHTSAFIELMIHEQYYYPHYVQYQPDYEQKVWDAVKYIAEKGYKPAFLKEIL
;
A
#
# COMPACT_ATOMS: atom_id res chain seq x y z
N MET A 1 -36.66 -14.20 -0.86
CA MET A 1 -35.56 -13.28 -1.21
C MET A 1 -35.76 -12.89 -2.66
N LYS A 2 -35.76 -11.61 -3.02
CA LYS A 2 -35.83 -11.21 -4.44
C LYS A 2 -34.64 -11.85 -5.15
N ASN A 3 -34.89 -12.53 -6.25
CA ASN A 3 -33.85 -13.07 -7.13
C ASN A 3 -33.11 -11.90 -7.80
N GLU A 4 -32.22 -11.26 -7.06
CA GLU A 4 -31.39 -10.16 -7.55
C GLU A 4 -30.42 -10.71 -8.60
N ILE A 5 -30.44 -10.12 -9.80
CA ILE A 5 -29.50 -10.43 -10.88
C ILE A 5 -28.31 -9.50 -10.72
N LYS A 6 -27.13 -10.04 -10.42
CA LYS A 6 -25.92 -9.25 -10.16
C LYS A 6 -24.63 -10.02 -10.42
N ILE A 7 -23.54 -9.28 -10.62
CA ILE A 7 -22.19 -9.83 -10.64
C ILE A 7 -21.76 -10.10 -9.19
N ILE A 8 -21.21 -11.28 -8.92
CA ILE A 8 -20.81 -11.70 -7.56
C ILE A 8 -19.32 -12.02 -7.41
N SER A 9 -18.60 -12.22 -8.52
CA SER A 9 -17.15 -12.40 -8.51
C SER A 9 -16.58 -12.11 -9.91
N PRO A 10 -15.45 -11.40 -10.04
CA PRO A 10 -14.74 -10.69 -8.97
C PRO A 10 -15.58 -9.53 -8.40
N TRP A 11 -15.15 -8.94 -7.30
CA TRP A 11 -15.84 -7.79 -6.70
C TRP A 11 -15.50 -6.50 -7.43
N ASN A 12 -16.41 -5.54 -7.35
CA ASN A 12 -16.12 -4.18 -7.78
C ASN A 12 -14.90 -3.63 -7.02
N GLY A 13 -13.92 -3.13 -7.77
CA GLY A 13 -12.65 -2.64 -7.21
C GLY A 13 -11.51 -3.67 -7.19
N ASP A 14 -11.75 -4.92 -7.58
CA ASP A 14 -10.70 -5.95 -7.54
C ASP A 14 -9.57 -5.66 -8.52
N PHE A 15 -8.35 -5.78 -8.01
CA PHE A 15 -7.15 -5.93 -8.84
C PHE A 15 -7.00 -7.38 -9.23
N MET A 16 -6.87 -7.63 -10.52
CA MET A 16 -6.70 -8.94 -11.13
C MET A 16 -5.23 -9.17 -11.45
N TYR A 17 -4.77 -10.38 -11.13
CA TYR A 17 -3.43 -10.87 -11.38
C TYR A 17 -3.45 -11.96 -12.44
N LYS A 18 -2.28 -12.28 -12.99
CA LYS A 18 -2.13 -13.33 -14.02
C LYS A 18 -2.76 -14.68 -13.63
N ASP A 19 -2.78 -15.00 -12.33
CA ASP A 19 -3.25 -16.29 -11.80
C ASP A 19 -4.78 -16.31 -11.58
N ASP A 20 -5.46 -15.18 -11.77
CA ASP A 20 -6.94 -15.11 -11.72
C ASP A 20 -7.61 -15.48 -13.05
N GLY A 21 -6.82 -15.83 -14.07
CA GLY A 21 -7.30 -16.07 -15.41
C GLY A 21 -6.21 -16.62 -16.32
N TYR A 22 -6.19 -16.18 -17.57
CA TYR A 22 -5.12 -16.51 -18.51
C TYR A 22 -4.77 -15.32 -19.41
N GLU A 23 -3.49 -15.17 -19.69
CA GLU A 23 -2.99 -14.11 -20.57
C GLU A 23 -3.05 -14.53 -22.04
N ARG A 24 -3.45 -13.60 -22.91
CA ARG A 24 -3.43 -13.74 -24.37
C ARG A 24 -2.89 -12.47 -25.02
N GLY A 25 -1.57 -12.38 -25.16
CA GLY A 25 -0.91 -11.13 -25.59
C GLY A 25 -1.04 -10.08 -24.49
N ASP A 26 -1.40 -8.85 -24.85
CA ASP A 26 -1.66 -7.76 -23.89
C ASP A 26 -3.10 -7.77 -23.35
N THR A 27 -3.58 -8.94 -22.97
CA THR A 27 -4.93 -9.10 -22.42
C THR A 27 -4.93 -10.18 -21.34
N LEU A 28 -5.52 -9.87 -20.19
CA LEU A 28 -5.84 -10.86 -19.17
C LEU A 28 -7.32 -11.22 -19.30
N VAL A 29 -7.62 -12.48 -19.58
CA VAL A 29 -9.01 -12.97 -19.62
C VAL A 29 -9.35 -13.57 -18.27
N VAL A 30 -10.38 -13.03 -17.60
CA VAL A 30 -10.82 -13.47 -16.28
C VAL A 30 -12.26 -13.98 -16.31
N PRO A 31 -12.58 -15.04 -15.54
CA PRO A 31 -13.96 -15.48 -15.41
C PRO A 31 -14.74 -14.54 -14.49
N VAL A 32 -15.93 -14.13 -14.93
CA VAL A 32 -16.87 -13.33 -14.14
C VAL A 32 -18.13 -14.15 -13.87
N THR A 33 -18.48 -14.27 -12.60
CA THR A 33 -19.61 -15.03 -12.09
C THR A 33 -20.80 -14.13 -11.80
N VAL A 34 -21.99 -14.57 -12.19
CA VAL A 34 -23.26 -13.87 -12.03
C VAL A 34 -24.22 -14.71 -11.20
N GLN A 35 -24.88 -14.07 -10.23
CA GLN A 35 -26.05 -14.61 -9.57
C GLN A 35 -27.29 -14.23 -10.38
N ALA A 36 -28.02 -15.20 -10.92
CA ALA A 36 -29.31 -15.00 -11.58
C ALA A 36 -30.15 -16.30 -11.58
N PRO A 37 -31.48 -16.24 -11.74
CA PRO A 37 -32.33 -17.44 -11.84
C PRO A 37 -32.03 -18.32 -13.04
N SER A 38 -31.56 -17.73 -14.14
CA SER A 38 -31.18 -18.43 -15.36
C SER A 38 -30.26 -17.54 -16.19
N LYS A 39 -29.48 -18.14 -17.10
CA LYS A 39 -28.63 -17.41 -18.06
C LYS A 39 -29.39 -16.75 -19.22
N HIS A 40 -30.67 -17.05 -19.40
CA HIS A 40 -31.37 -16.70 -20.65
C HIS A 40 -31.43 -15.19 -20.87
N GLY A 41 -30.91 -14.74 -22.02
CA GLY A 41 -30.87 -13.32 -22.39
C GLY A 41 -29.78 -12.50 -21.70
N LEU A 42 -29.01 -13.08 -20.78
CA LEU A 42 -27.99 -12.35 -20.03
C LEU A 42 -26.62 -12.36 -20.73
N LYS A 43 -25.95 -11.22 -20.72
CA LYS A 43 -24.62 -11.04 -21.30
C LYS A 43 -23.72 -10.22 -20.39
N ILE A 44 -22.41 -10.48 -20.40
CA ILE A 44 -21.39 -9.61 -19.83
C ILE A 44 -20.58 -9.01 -20.96
N ASN A 45 -20.56 -7.68 -21.07
CA ASN A 45 -19.87 -6.96 -22.16
C ASN A 45 -20.23 -7.52 -23.56
N GLY A 46 -21.50 -7.90 -23.76
CA GLY A 46 -21.99 -8.50 -25.00
C GLY A 46 -21.70 -10.00 -25.17
N VAL A 47 -20.93 -10.62 -24.28
CA VAL A 47 -20.65 -12.07 -24.26
C VAL A 47 -21.75 -12.81 -23.50
N PRO A 48 -22.46 -13.78 -24.12
CA PRO A 48 -23.47 -14.57 -23.43
C PRO A 48 -22.92 -15.37 -22.24
N LEU A 49 -23.73 -15.49 -21.19
CA LEU A 49 -23.38 -16.34 -20.04
C LEU A 49 -23.36 -17.83 -20.42
N THR A 50 -22.38 -18.54 -19.90
CA THR A 50 -22.31 -20.01 -19.84
C THR A 50 -22.75 -20.48 -18.46
N GLU A 51 -23.09 -21.76 -18.34
CA GLU A 51 -23.47 -22.37 -17.07
C GLU A 51 -22.66 -23.64 -16.89
N ASP A 52 -22.01 -23.76 -15.74
CA ASP A 52 -21.14 -24.87 -15.38
C ASP A 52 -21.37 -25.18 -13.91
N ASP A 53 -21.80 -26.41 -13.60
CA ASP A 53 -22.19 -26.85 -12.25
C ASP A 53 -23.15 -25.87 -11.52
N GLY A 54 -24.11 -25.28 -12.26
CA GLY A 54 -25.08 -24.33 -11.73
C GLY A 54 -24.54 -22.92 -11.47
N VAL A 55 -23.28 -22.65 -11.85
CA VAL A 55 -22.65 -21.34 -11.78
C VAL A 55 -22.73 -20.66 -13.14
N LEU A 56 -23.33 -19.46 -13.19
CA LEU A 56 -23.43 -18.67 -14.41
C LEU A 56 -22.17 -17.80 -14.56
N LYS A 57 -21.47 -17.92 -15.69
CA LYS A 57 -20.19 -17.22 -15.90
C LYS A 57 -19.97 -16.75 -17.33
N ALA A 58 -19.16 -15.72 -17.51
CA ALA A 58 -18.59 -15.34 -18.80
C ALA A 58 -17.15 -14.87 -18.64
N ASP A 59 -16.34 -15.14 -19.66
CA ASP A 59 -14.96 -14.67 -19.74
C ASP A 59 -14.93 -13.22 -20.20
N VAL A 60 -14.19 -12.38 -19.47
CA VAL A 60 -14.04 -10.96 -19.76
C VAL A 60 -12.58 -10.63 -20.02
N ALA A 61 -12.33 -9.97 -21.15
CA ALA A 61 -11.01 -9.49 -21.53
C ALA A 61 -10.69 -8.15 -20.83
N LEU A 62 -9.63 -8.14 -20.04
CA LEU A 62 -9.04 -6.94 -19.44
C LEU A 62 -7.89 -6.46 -20.33
N THR A 63 -7.99 -5.25 -20.86
CA THR A 63 -7.09 -4.72 -21.89
C THR A 63 -6.35 -3.46 -21.45
N GLY A 64 -6.74 -2.86 -20.33
CA GLY A 64 -6.08 -1.70 -19.74
C GLY A 64 -6.01 -1.80 -18.22
N TYR A 65 -5.55 -0.73 -17.59
CA TYR A 65 -5.48 -0.64 -16.13
C TYR A 65 -6.86 -0.74 -15.48
N GLU A 66 -7.86 -0.01 -15.98
CA GLU A 66 -9.26 -0.07 -15.51
C GLU A 66 -10.16 -0.65 -16.61
N ASN A 67 -11.03 -1.58 -16.25
CA ASN A 67 -11.91 -2.28 -17.18
C ASN A 67 -13.33 -2.31 -16.62
N LYS A 68 -14.29 -1.83 -17.41
CA LYS A 68 -15.71 -1.86 -17.05
C LYS A 68 -16.30 -3.21 -17.44
N VAL A 69 -16.98 -3.84 -16.48
CA VAL A 69 -17.70 -5.09 -16.68
C VAL A 69 -19.18 -4.80 -16.47
N VAL A 70 -19.97 -4.98 -17.53
CA VAL A 70 -21.39 -4.59 -17.56
C VAL A 70 -22.22 -5.82 -17.85
N LEU A 71 -23.14 -6.14 -16.93
CA LEU A 71 -24.15 -7.18 -17.10
C LEU A 71 -25.40 -6.57 -17.74
N THR A 72 -25.84 -7.12 -18.88
CA THR A 72 -27.04 -6.67 -19.60
C THR A 72 -28.05 -7.79 -19.82
N ASP A 73 -29.32 -7.41 -20.03
CA ASP A 73 -30.39 -8.31 -20.50
C ASP A 73 -30.48 -8.38 -22.04
N GLN A 74 -31.47 -9.10 -22.57
CA GLN A 74 -31.64 -9.26 -24.01
C GLN A 74 -31.97 -7.96 -24.78
N ASN A 75 -32.40 -6.92 -24.07
CA ASN A 75 -32.73 -5.61 -24.62
C ASN A 75 -31.58 -4.61 -24.40
N GLU A 76 -30.41 -5.09 -23.96
CA GLU A 76 -29.23 -4.29 -23.62
C GLU A 76 -29.46 -3.32 -22.44
N ASN A 77 -30.45 -3.60 -21.57
CA ASN A 77 -30.61 -2.86 -20.32
C ASN A 77 -29.49 -3.25 -19.36
N VAL A 78 -28.84 -2.27 -18.73
CA VAL A 78 -27.82 -2.51 -17.70
C VAL A 78 -28.48 -3.00 -16.42
N LEU A 79 -28.12 -4.21 -16.01
CA LEU A 79 -28.59 -4.83 -14.77
C LEU A 79 -27.61 -4.59 -13.61
N ASP A 80 -26.30 -4.64 -13.91
CA ASP A 80 -25.25 -4.42 -12.93
C ASP A 80 -23.95 -3.96 -13.60
N ARG A 81 -23.05 -3.37 -12.83
CA ARG A 81 -21.73 -2.93 -13.29
C ARG A 81 -20.68 -2.99 -12.19
N ILE A 82 -19.49 -3.44 -12.57
CA ILE A 82 -18.29 -3.38 -11.74
C ILE A 82 -17.10 -2.84 -12.54
N ALA A 83 -16.10 -2.34 -11.84
CA ALA A 83 -14.78 -2.01 -12.39
C ALA A 83 -13.74 -3.00 -11.86
N LEU A 84 -12.97 -3.57 -12.78
CA LEU A 84 -11.83 -4.44 -12.48
C LEU A 84 -10.54 -3.76 -12.91
N PHE A 85 -9.49 -3.94 -12.11
CA PHE A 85 -8.18 -3.36 -12.36
C PHE A 85 -7.19 -4.44 -12.75
N TRP A 86 -6.31 -4.21 -13.71
CA TRP A 86 -5.28 -5.20 -14.07
C TRP A 86 -3.92 -4.78 -13.49
N ALA A 87 -3.45 -5.50 -12.48
CA ALA A 87 -2.20 -5.24 -11.77
C ALA A 87 -0.98 -5.83 -12.52
N LYS A 88 -0.84 -5.53 -13.82
CA LYS A 88 0.18 -6.16 -14.69
C LYS A 88 1.61 -5.94 -14.16
N ASP A 89 1.91 -4.74 -13.69
CA ASP A 89 3.26 -4.33 -13.32
C ASP A 89 3.64 -4.65 -11.87
N THR A 90 2.71 -5.19 -11.07
CA THR A 90 2.96 -5.56 -9.67
C THR A 90 3.64 -6.91 -9.53
N TYR A 91 3.64 -7.74 -10.57
CA TYR A 91 4.16 -9.10 -10.52
C TYR A 91 5.64 -9.16 -10.13
N LYS A 92 5.93 -9.93 -9.06
CA LYS A 92 7.25 -10.04 -8.44
C LYS A 92 7.85 -8.68 -8.08
N LYS A 93 7.04 -7.78 -7.53
CA LYS A 93 7.49 -6.51 -6.98
C LYS A 93 7.45 -6.54 -5.45
N VAL A 94 8.39 -5.83 -4.85
CA VAL A 94 8.41 -5.60 -3.40
C VAL A 94 8.51 -4.13 -3.11
N ARG A 95 7.76 -3.66 -2.11
CA ARG A 95 7.97 -2.36 -1.49
C ARG A 95 8.39 -2.55 -0.04
N PHE A 96 9.30 -1.69 0.41
CA PHE A 96 9.68 -1.59 1.81
C PHE A 96 9.35 -0.20 2.32
N SER A 97 8.52 -0.12 3.35
CA SER A 97 8.17 1.14 4.00
C SER A 97 8.58 1.22 5.45
N LEU A 98 8.68 2.45 5.94
CA LEU A 98 8.95 2.72 7.32
C LEU A 98 7.91 3.68 7.87
N ASP A 99 7.42 3.36 9.05
CA ASP A 99 6.48 4.21 9.78
C ASP A 99 7.17 4.89 10.97
N ASP A 100 6.51 5.92 11.48
CA ASP A 100 6.90 6.68 12.66
C ASP A 100 8.22 7.45 12.55
N ASN A 101 8.58 7.90 11.35
CA ASN A 101 9.88 8.52 11.12
C ASN A 101 9.93 9.98 11.57
N ILE A 102 10.88 10.31 12.44
CA ILE A 102 11.19 11.69 12.87
C ILE A 102 12.58 11.80 13.52
N TRP A 103 13.14 10.71 14.04
CA TRP A 103 14.38 10.76 14.82
C TRP A 103 15.63 10.89 13.97
N TRP A 104 15.71 10.21 12.83
CA TRP A 104 16.82 10.42 11.89
C TRP A 104 16.80 11.84 11.31
N LEU A 105 15.62 12.44 11.13
CA LEU A 105 15.47 13.84 10.73
C LEU A 105 16.00 14.77 11.82
N ARG A 106 15.59 14.55 13.08
CA ARG A 106 16.13 15.28 14.24
C ARG A 106 17.65 15.17 14.31
N ASP A 107 18.20 13.96 14.21
CA ASP A 107 19.65 13.71 14.28
C ASP A 107 20.41 14.45 13.17
N LEU A 108 19.90 14.45 11.92
CA LEU A 108 20.49 15.21 10.81
C LEU A 108 20.50 16.71 11.06
N ALA A 109 19.46 17.26 11.69
CA ALA A 109 19.34 18.68 11.98
C ALA A 109 20.27 19.09 13.14
N GLU A 110 20.29 18.32 14.22
CA GLU A 110 21.13 18.58 15.40
C GLU A 110 22.63 18.46 15.06
N ASN A 111 22.99 17.56 14.14
CA ASN A 111 24.37 17.33 13.70
C ASN A 111 24.71 18.02 12.38
N ALA A 112 23.90 19.00 11.94
CA ALA A 112 24.07 19.67 10.64
C ALA A 112 25.39 20.45 10.51
N ASN A 113 26.09 20.75 11.62
CA ASN A 113 27.42 21.36 11.60
C ASN A 113 28.56 20.35 11.37
N VAL A 114 28.32 19.05 11.62
CA VAL A 114 29.36 18.01 11.54
C VAL A 114 29.11 17.04 10.39
N TYR A 115 27.88 16.57 10.19
CA TYR A 115 27.53 15.70 9.08
C TYR A 115 27.69 16.43 7.75
N GLN A 116 28.36 15.81 6.79
CA GLN A 116 28.53 16.30 5.43
C GLN A 116 27.58 15.61 4.45
N SER A 117 27.05 14.44 4.81
CA SER A 117 26.13 13.62 4.01
C SER A 117 24.94 13.14 4.86
N LEU A 118 23.81 12.88 4.20
CA LEU A 118 22.68 12.11 4.76
C LEU A 118 23.15 10.80 5.40
N PHE A 119 24.14 10.15 4.79
CA PHE A 119 24.61 8.83 5.19
C PHE A 119 25.69 8.87 6.27
N ASP A 120 26.01 10.04 6.82
CA ASP A 120 26.72 10.13 8.10
C ASP A 120 25.79 9.72 9.27
N ASN A 121 24.48 9.84 9.08
CA ASN A 121 23.48 9.23 9.97
C ASN A 121 23.48 7.70 9.78
N LYS A 122 23.74 6.96 10.87
CA LYS A 122 23.88 5.49 10.83
C LYS A 122 22.63 4.76 10.36
N PHE A 123 21.45 5.27 10.72
CA PHE A 123 20.18 4.68 10.30
C PHE A 123 20.01 4.78 8.78
N LEU A 124 20.22 5.96 8.18
CA LEU A 124 20.18 6.13 6.74
C LEU A 124 21.31 5.38 6.02
N ALA A 125 22.51 5.29 6.60
CA ALA A 125 23.61 4.51 6.06
C ALA A 125 23.27 3.01 5.93
N PHE A 126 22.54 2.46 6.91
CA PHE A 126 22.05 1.09 6.84
C PHE A 126 21.09 0.87 5.66
N TRP A 127 20.12 1.76 5.45
CA TRP A 127 19.22 1.67 4.30
C TRP A 127 19.93 1.86 2.96
N LYS A 128 20.92 2.76 2.91
CA LYS A 128 21.78 2.89 1.72
C LYS A 128 22.51 1.59 1.42
N LYS A 129 23.03 0.89 2.43
CA LYS A 129 23.69 -0.41 2.24
C LYS A 129 22.74 -1.46 1.64
N LEU A 130 21.47 -1.48 2.05
CA LEU A 130 20.45 -2.37 1.46
C LEU A 130 20.11 -1.98 0.01
N HIS A 131 20.14 -0.69 -0.30
CA HIS A 131 20.00 -0.21 -1.67
C HIS A 131 21.19 -0.65 -2.53
N ASP A 132 22.42 -0.40 -2.07
CA ASP A 132 23.64 -0.73 -2.81
C ASP A 132 23.76 -2.25 -3.07
N GLU A 133 23.36 -3.10 -2.12
CA GLU A 133 23.48 -4.56 -2.21
C GLU A 133 22.32 -5.22 -2.99
N PHE A 134 21.08 -4.76 -2.78
CA PHE A 134 19.88 -5.45 -3.27
C PHE A 134 19.00 -4.58 -4.19
N GLY A 135 19.39 -3.33 -4.46
CA GLY A 135 18.58 -2.36 -5.20
C GLY A 135 17.35 -1.89 -4.44
N SER A 136 17.30 -2.08 -3.11
CA SER A 136 16.16 -1.73 -2.26
C SER A 136 15.70 -0.30 -2.50
N LYS A 137 14.39 -0.11 -2.59
CA LYS A 137 13.73 1.20 -2.53
C LYS A 137 12.98 1.30 -1.22
N VAL A 138 13.12 2.43 -0.54
CA VAL A 138 12.58 2.65 0.81
C VAL A 138 11.65 3.86 0.82
N HIS A 139 10.55 3.72 1.53
CA HIS A 139 9.54 4.76 1.66
C HIS A 139 9.37 5.11 3.14
N PHE A 140 9.77 6.31 3.54
CA PHE A 140 9.59 6.80 4.90
C PHE A 140 8.30 7.60 5.02
N ASN A 141 7.36 7.09 5.82
CA ASN A 141 6.22 7.84 6.31
C ASN A 141 6.67 8.62 7.56
N ILE A 142 6.68 9.96 7.48
CA ILE A 142 7.28 10.85 8.48
C ILE A 142 6.23 11.61 9.31
N TYR A 143 6.57 11.87 10.57
CA TYR A 143 5.84 12.81 11.42
C TYR A 143 6.23 14.26 11.11
N TYR A 144 5.42 15.21 11.59
CA TYR A 144 5.79 16.62 11.58
C TYR A 144 6.69 16.99 12.77
N GLN A 145 6.41 16.44 13.95
CA GLN A 145 7.05 16.86 15.20
C GLN A 145 7.22 15.73 16.20
N ASP A 146 8.20 15.92 17.07
CA ASP A 146 8.45 15.12 18.27
C ASP A 146 9.09 16.04 19.32
N GLY A 147 8.48 16.15 20.51
CA GLY A 147 8.95 17.08 21.55
C GLY A 147 9.16 18.52 21.06
N ASP A 148 10.39 19.01 21.18
CA ASP A 148 10.85 20.33 20.77
C ASP A 148 11.28 20.42 19.29
N PHE A 149 11.42 19.29 18.60
CA PHE A 149 11.80 19.23 17.21
C PHE A 149 10.57 19.18 16.28
N ASN A 150 10.63 19.88 15.16
CA ASN A 150 9.69 19.74 14.07
C ASN A 150 10.37 19.95 12.71
N LEU A 151 9.70 19.56 11.62
CA LEU A 151 10.29 19.58 10.27
C LEU A 151 10.76 20.97 9.81
N SER A 152 10.22 22.07 10.33
CA SER A 152 10.71 23.42 9.97
C SER A 152 12.17 23.66 10.40
N MET A 153 12.67 22.88 11.37
CA MET A 153 14.04 22.92 11.86
C MET A 153 15.01 22.13 10.95
N MET A 154 14.51 21.32 10.00
CA MET A 154 15.36 20.62 9.05
C MET A 154 16.12 21.61 8.16
N PRO A 155 17.46 21.49 8.03
CA PRO A 155 18.24 22.36 7.17
C PRO A 155 18.04 21.98 5.69
N VAL A 156 18.08 22.99 4.82
CA VAL A 156 17.98 22.78 3.36
C VAL A 156 19.26 22.23 2.72
N LYS A 157 20.36 22.13 3.48
CA LYS A 157 21.68 21.79 2.95
C LYS A 157 21.76 20.39 2.33
N TYR A 158 20.89 19.47 2.75
CA TYR A 158 20.86 18.09 2.26
C TYR A 158 19.95 17.91 1.03
N LYS A 159 19.26 18.98 0.59
CA LYS A 159 18.23 18.90 -0.45
C LYS A 159 18.74 18.25 -1.74
N GLU A 160 19.88 18.69 -2.25
CA GLU A 160 20.43 18.13 -3.49
C GLU A 160 20.83 16.65 -3.34
N GLU A 161 21.29 16.25 -2.15
CA GLU A 161 21.60 14.84 -1.88
C GLU A 161 20.33 13.98 -1.78
N PHE A 162 19.26 14.50 -1.18
CA PHE A 162 17.95 13.85 -1.24
C PHE A 162 17.47 13.69 -2.68
N ILE A 163 17.49 14.76 -3.49
CA ILE A 163 17.06 14.71 -4.90
C ILE A 163 17.87 13.68 -5.67
N ALA A 164 19.19 13.63 -5.46
CA ALA A 164 20.09 12.66 -6.09
C ALA A 164 19.80 11.19 -5.71
N ASN A 165 19.04 10.94 -4.64
CA ASN A 165 18.64 9.61 -4.16
C ASN A 165 17.12 9.37 -4.30
N SER A 166 16.40 10.22 -5.03
CA SER A 166 14.92 10.14 -5.19
C SER A 166 14.44 8.94 -6.01
N ASP A 167 15.35 8.22 -6.68
CA ASP A 167 15.06 6.99 -7.40
C ASP A 167 14.84 5.79 -6.45
N TRP A 168 15.34 5.88 -5.22
CA TRP A 168 15.21 4.82 -4.20
C TRP A 168 14.75 5.29 -2.81
N ILE A 169 14.68 6.59 -2.54
CA ILE A 169 14.05 7.16 -1.34
C ILE A 169 12.74 7.89 -1.69
N ALA A 170 11.67 7.56 -0.95
CA ALA A 170 10.43 8.33 -0.95
C ALA A 170 10.08 8.82 0.46
N LEU A 171 9.46 10.00 0.56
CA LEU A 171 9.00 10.61 1.81
C LEU A 171 7.52 10.99 1.70
N THR A 172 6.71 10.68 2.70
CA THR A 172 5.31 11.12 2.78
C THR A 172 4.84 11.42 4.19
N PHE A 173 3.71 12.11 4.26
CA PHE A 173 2.93 12.32 5.48
C PHE A 173 2.55 11.01 6.18
N HIS A 174 2.81 10.93 7.49
CA HIS A 174 2.28 9.87 8.37
C HIS A 174 1.26 10.40 9.38
N ALA A 175 1.66 11.40 10.18
CA ALA A 175 0.82 12.15 11.11
C ALA A 175 1.51 13.42 11.63
N LEU A 176 0.82 14.19 12.47
CA LEU A 176 1.45 15.32 13.16
C LEU A 176 2.58 14.84 14.09
N ALA A 177 2.31 13.84 14.93
CA ALA A 177 3.22 13.25 15.90
C ALA A 177 2.78 11.81 16.22
N ASN A 178 3.59 11.09 17.01
CA ASN A 178 3.27 9.76 17.54
C ASN A 178 2.02 9.77 18.42
N ASP A 179 1.91 10.75 19.31
CA ASP A 179 0.79 10.85 20.25
C ASP A 179 -0.20 11.98 19.85
N PRO A 180 -1.51 11.80 20.13
CA PRO A 180 -2.15 10.60 20.67
C PRO A 180 -2.27 9.48 19.64
N ASP A 181 -2.42 8.25 20.11
CA ASP A 181 -2.82 7.11 19.27
C ASP A 181 -4.03 7.44 18.39
N ARG A 182 -3.99 6.97 17.15
CA ARG A 182 -5.09 7.08 16.16
C ARG A 182 -5.63 8.51 16.01
N PRO A 183 -4.78 9.51 15.72
CA PRO A 183 -5.15 10.92 15.76
C PRO A 183 -6.18 11.31 14.68
N TYR A 184 -6.42 10.41 13.70
CA TYR A 184 -7.30 10.62 12.56
C TYR A 184 -8.53 9.70 12.51
N GLU A 185 -8.74 8.82 13.49
CA GLU A 185 -9.88 7.87 13.49
C GLU A 185 -11.21 8.61 13.38
N ASN A 186 -11.29 9.80 14.00
CA ASN A 186 -12.45 10.70 13.95
C ASN A 186 -12.04 12.12 13.51
N THR A 187 -11.23 12.24 12.46
CA THR A 187 -10.78 13.55 11.94
C THR A 187 -11.86 14.28 11.15
N THR A 188 -11.69 15.60 10.99
CA THR A 188 -12.39 16.38 9.96
C THR A 188 -11.56 16.39 8.68
N TYR A 189 -12.21 16.74 7.57
CA TYR A 189 -11.55 16.95 6.28
C TYR A 189 -10.38 17.95 6.39
N GLU A 190 -10.64 19.12 6.98
CA GLU A 190 -9.69 20.23 7.03
C GLU A 190 -8.45 19.89 7.87
N LYS A 191 -8.63 19.18 8.99
CA LYS A 191 -7.54 18.86 9.90
C LYS A 191 -6.49 17.98 9.23
N ILE A 192 -6.89 16.85 8.66
CA ILE A 192 -5.93 15.93 8.03
C ILE A 192 -5.35 16.54 6.74
N TYR A 193 -6.15 17.27 5.97
CA TYR A 193 -5.67 17.99 4.79
C TYR A 193 -4.58 19.01 5.16
N ALA A 194 -4.80 19.80 6.21
CA ALA A 194 -3.84 20.79 6.69
C ALA A 194 -2.53 20.12 7.15
N HIS A 195 -2.61 18.99 7.87
CA HIS A 195 -1.42 18.27 8.30
C HIS A 195 -0.66 17.65 7.11
N CYS A 196 -1.37 17.09 6.12
CA CYS A 196 -0.76 16.60 4.88
C CYS A 196 0.00 17.72 4.17
N LYS A 197 -0.64 18.90 4.03
CA LYS A 197 -0.03 20.07 3.41
C LYS A 197 1.22 20.50 4.15
N MET A 198 1.12 20.64 5.47
CA MET A 198 2.23 21.10 6.31
C MET A 198 3.46 20.21 6.18
N ILE A 199 3.29 18.89 6.24
CA ILE A 199 4.40 17.95 6.10
C ILE A 199 4.95 17.91 4.67
N THR A 200 4.07 17.93 3.67
CA THR A 200 4.46 17.92 2.25
C THR A 200 5.26 19.16 1.88
N ASP A 201 4.85 20.34 2.36
CA ASP A 201 5.57 21.60 2.11
C ASP A 201 6.99 21.56 2.71
N GLU A 202 7.14 20.97 3.90
CA GLU A 202 8.46 20.80 4.52
C GLU A 202 9.32 19.79 3.75
N ILE A 203 8.77 18.65 3.31
CA ILE A 203 9.50 17.70 2.45
C ILE A 203 10.02 18.41 1.18
N LYS A 204 9.16 19.19 0.50
CA LYS A 204 9.57 19.97 -0.67
C LYS A 204 10.69 20.97 -0.35
N ARG A 205 10.66 21.56 0.84
CA ARG A 205 11.66 22.53 1.30
C ARG A 205 13.01 21.88 1.56
N PHE A 206 13.08 20.82 2.36
CA PHE A 206 14.37 20.24 2.80
C PHE A 206 14.88 19.09 1.91
N ALA A 207 14.01 18.40 1.17
CA ALA A 207 14.36 17.22 0.39
C ALA A 207 14.04 17.33 -1.12
N GLY A 208 13.04 18.14 -1.52
CA GLY A 208 12.61 18.24 -2.92
C GLY A 208 11.30 17.51 -3.19
N GLU A 209 10.62 17.87 -4.28
CA GLU A 209 9.32 17.27 -4.62
C GLU A 209 9.45 15.89 -5.28
N GLU A 210 10.64 15.58 -5.78
CA GLU A 210 11.02 14.33 -6.43
C GLU A 210 10.85 13.11 -5.51
N LEU A 211 11.04 13.31 -4.19
CA LEU A 211 10.89 12.28 -3.17
C LEU A 211 9.42 12.02 -2.80
N LEU A 212 8.49 12.87 -3.21
CA LEU A 212 7.09 12.68 -2.86
C LEU A 212 6.54 11.40 -3.52
N SER A 213 5.62 10.77 -2.80
CA SER A 213 4.83 9.65 -3.27
C SER A 213 3.34 9.98 -3.10
N ASP A 214 2.53 9.49 -4.02
CA ASP A 214 1.06 9.56 -3.99
C ASP A 214 0.45 8.32 -3.30
N TYR A 215 1.28 7.53 -2.60
CA TYR A 215 0.85 6.47 -1.69
C TYR A 215 1.39 6.74 -0.30
N THR A 216 0.66 6.40 0.77
CA THR A 216 1.18 6.57 2.13
C THR A 216 0.57 5.57 3.10
N THR A 217 1.16 5.44 4.28
CA THR A 217 0.50 4.85 5.45
C THR A 217 0.15 6.00 6.38
N VAL A 218 -1.13 6.14 6.77
CA VAL A 218 -1.50 7.09 7.82
C VAL A 218 -1.27 6.43 9.18
N HIS A 219 -0.85 7.19 10.18
CA HIS A 219 -0.61 6.65 11.52
C HIS A 219 -1.79 5.83 12.05
N TRP A 220 -1.49 4.61 12.53
CA TRP A 220 -2.44 3.54 12.89
C TRP A 220 -3.37 3.04 11.78
N GLY A 221 -3.21 3.47 10.53
CA GLY A 221 -4.15 3.20 9.44
C GLY A 221 -5.60 3.47 9.86
N ALA A 222 -5.83 4.46 10.71
CA ALA A 222 -7.12 4.73 11.34
C ALA A 222 -7.63 6.09 10.89
N VAL A 223 -8.48 6.08 9.86
CA VAL A 223 -9.05 7.29 9.26
C VAL A 223 -10.50 7.03 8.87
N ASN A 224 -11.40 7.93 9.24
CA ASN A 224 -12.79 7.88 8.80
C ASN A 224 -12.94 8.20 7.30
N ARG A 225 -14.13 7.95 6.74
CA ARG A 225 -14.43 8.20 5.31
C ARG A 225 -14.15 9.65 4.89
N GLU A 226 -14.49 10.61 5.74
CA GLU A 226 -14.26 12.03 5.46
C GLU A 226 -12.77 12.37 5.37
N GLY A 227 -11.94 11.84 6.27
CA GLY A 227 -10.50 11.99 6.21
C GLY A 227 -9.88 11.30 5.00
N CYS A 228 -10.36 10.11 4.62
CA CYS A 228 -9.91 9.46 3.39
C CYS A 228 -10.27 10.27 2.13
N ARG A 229 -11.44 10.92 2.09
CA ARG A 229 -11.77 11.87 1.02
C ARG A 229 -10.77 13.05 0.98
N ALA A 230 -10.41 13.60 2.13
CA ALA A 230 -9.40 14.65 2.20
C ALA A 230 -8.02 14.20 1.69
N LEU A 231 -7.60 12.97 1.98
CA LEU A 231 -6.36 12.39 1.46
C LEU A 231 -6.41 12.24 -0.07
N LYS A 232 -7.55 11.77 -0.60
CA LYS A 232 -7.78 11.66 -2.05
C LYS A 232 -7.70 13.02 -2.75
N ASP A 233 -8.35 14.03 -2.19
CA ASP A 233 -8.41 15.39 -2.74
C ASP A 233 -7.07 16.12 -2.58
N PHE A 234 -6.27 15.77 -1.56
CA PHE A 234 -4.90 16.27 -1.42
C PHE A 234 -3.97 15.76 -2.53
N GLY A 235 -4.22 14.55 -3.03
CA GLY A 235 -3.49 13.98 -4.16
C GLY A 235 -3.09 12.51 -3.98
N PHE A 236 -3.34 11.89 -2.83
CA PHE A 236 -3.05 10.48 -2.66
C PHE A 236 -3.92 9.63 -3.59
N LYS A 237 -3.30 8.60 -4.19
CA LYS A 237 -3.93 7.56 -5.00
C LYS A 237 -4.19 6.30 -4.20
N GLY A 238 -3.39 6.04 -3.17
CA GLY A 238 -3.59 4.85 -2.34
C GLY A 238 -3.01 4.91 -0.95
N LEU A 239 -3.46 3.96 -0.13
CA LEU A 239 -3.20 3.89 1.29
C LEU A 239 -2.83 2.46 1.69
N VAL A 240 -1.78 2.31 2.49
CA VAL A 240 -1.29 1.00 2.96
C VAL A 240 -1.85 0.70 4.33
N GLY A 241 -2.22 -0.54 4.61
CA GLY A 241 -2.74 -0.96 5.91
C GLY A 241 -2.57 -2.46 6.15
N TYR A 242 -2.92 -2.95 7.33
CA TYR A 242 -2.78 -4.38 7.63
C TYR A 242 -3.96 -5.18 7.07
N PHE A 243 -5.17 -4.62 7.11
CA PHE A 243 -6.40 -5.33 6.75
C PHE A 243 -6.49 -6.68 7.48
N GLU A 244 -6.25 -6.66 8.79
CA GLU A 244 -6.37 -7.83 9.64
C GLU A 244 -7.52 -7.65 10.64
N MET A 245 -8.08 -8.77 11.07
CA MET A 245 -9.08 -8.82 12.14
C MET A 245 -8.40 -9.26 13.44
N VAL A 246 -8.40 -8.39 14.44
CA VAL A 246 -7.85 -8.68 15.78
C VAL A 246 -8.95 -8.51 16.83
N ASN A 247 -9.20 -9.56 17.60
CA ASN A 247 -10.26 -9.59 18.62
C ASN A 247 -11.65 -9.17 18.06
N GLY A 248 -11.96 -9.58 16.83
CA GLY A 248 -13.22 -9.27 16.16
C GLY A 248 -13.35 -7.84 15.65
N LYS A 249 -12.26 -7.07 15.59
CA LYS A 249 -12.24 -5.71 15.06
C LYS A 249 -11.18 -5.54 13.95
N PRO A 250 -11.46 -4.74 12.93
CA PRO A 250 -10.45 -4.29 11.98
C PRO A 250 -9.27 -3.61 12.67
N LEU A 251 -8.05 -3.97 12.28
CA LEU A 251 -6.81 -3.35 12.75
C LEU A 251 -6.07 -2.73 11.56
N VAL A 252 -5.77 -1.43 11.64
CA VAL A 252 -5.04 -0.68 10.59
C VAL A 252 -5.73 -0.88 9.23
N SER A 253 -7.03 -0.59 9.20
CA SER A 253 -7.95 -0.92 8.09
C SER A 253 -8.83 0.26 7.67
N TYR A 254 -8.44 1.48 8.02
CA TYR A 254 -9.14 2.72 7.70
C TYR A 254 -10.60 2.70 8.19
N TYR A 255 -11.55 2.98 7.30
CA TYR A 255 -12.98 3.00 7.60
C TYR A 255 -13.67 1.67 7.28
N PHE A 256 -12.92 0.61 6.94
CA PHE A 256 -13.52 -0.63 6.51
C PHE A 256 -14.01 -1.49 7.66
N ASP A 257 -15.11 -2.20 7.39
CA ASP A 257 -15.65 -3.23 8.25
C ASP A 257 -14.98 -4.59 8.00
N GLU A 258 -15.40 -5.60 8.75
CA GLU A 258 -14.91 -6.97 8.64
C GLU A 258 -15.04 -7.53 7.20
N TYR A 259 -16.10 -7.18 6.47
CA TYR A 259 -16.38 -7.77 5.17
C TYR A 259 -15.34 -7.34 4.13
N VAL A 260 -15.08 -6.02 4.06
CA VAL A 260 -14.06 -5.51 3.13
C VAL A 260 -12.66 -5.91 3.60
N VAL A 261 -12.37 -5.85 4.90
CA VAL A 261 -11.07 -6.26 5.46
C VAL A 261 -10.70 -7.69 5.08
N ASN A 262 -11.63 -8.64 5.28
CA ASN A 262 -11.39 -10.03 4.93
C ASN A 262 -11.19 -10.24 3.43
N HIS A 263 -11.79 -9.39 2.60
CA HIS A 263 -11.62 -9.43 1.15
C HIS A 263 -10.25 -8.93 0.72
N VAL A 264 -9.85 -7.72 1.17
CA VAL A 264 -8.53 -7.14 0.88
C VAL A 264 -7.41 -8.06 1.37
N ASN A 265 -7.55 -8.66 2.54
CA ASN A 265 -6.54 -9.57 3.12
C ASN A 265 -6.18 -10.76 2.20
N ARG A 266 -7.12 -11.18 1.33
CA ARG A 266 -6.98 -12.31 0.41
C ARG A 266 -6.49 -11.92 -1.00
N ARG A 267 -6.44 -10.62 -1.31
CA ARG A 267 -6.22 -10.08 -2.66
C ARG A 267 -5.05 -9.09 -2.75
N ASP A 268 -4.47 -8.71 -1.63
CA ASP A 268 -3.49 -7.65 -1.40
C ASP A 268 -3.93 -6.23 -1.77
N ILE A 269 -4.55 -6.04 -2.93
CA ILE A 269 -4.86 -4.72 -3.47
C ILE A 269 -6.34 -4.66 -3.84
N TRP A 270 -7.01 -3.61 -3.39
CA TRP A 270 -8.41 -3.35 -3.71
C TRP A 270 -8.64 -1.85 -3.89
N ARG A 271 -9.50 -1.47 -4.83
CA ARG A 271 -9.87 -0.08 -5.06
C ARG A 271 -11.27 0.23 -4.54
N ASP A 272 -11.37 1.21 -3.66
CA ASP A 272 -12.67 1.84 -3.40
C ASP A 272 -13.03 2.69 -4.62
N THR A 273 -13.96 2.20 -5.45
CA THR A 273 -14.39 2.91 -6.65
C THR A 273 -15.24 4.15 -6.36
N GLU A 274 -15.76 4.30 -5.14
CA GLU A 274 -16.53 5.49 -4.76
C GLU A 274 -15.61 6.71 -4.62
N PHE A 275 -14.48 6.53 -3.90
CA PHE A 275 -13.50 7.60 -3.71
C PHE A 275 -12.37 7.58 -4.74
N GLY A 276 -12.12 6.44 -5.37
CA GLY A 276 -10.98 6.25 -6.25
C GLY A 276 -9.64 6.12 -5.49
N LEU A 277 -9.68 5.61 -4.25
CA LEU A 277 -8.49 5.26 -3.47
C LEU A 277 -8.19 3.77 -3.61
N THR A 278 -6.93 3.44 -3.83
CA THR A 278 -6.42 2.06 -3.82
C THR A 278 -5.88 1.73 -2.43
N PHE A 279 -6.28 0.59 -1.89
CA PHE A 279 -5.87 0.09 -0.58
C PHE A 279 -4.96 -1.12 -0.78
N ILE A 280 -3.80 -1.09 -0.11
CA ILE A 280 -2.72 -2.05 -0.28
C ILE A 280 -2.43 -2.68 1.08
N LYS A 281 -2.51 -4.00 1.14
CA LYS A 281 -2.21 -4.78 2.32
C LYS A 281 -0.70 -4.87 2.55
N ASN A 282 -0.29 -4.68 3.79
CA ASN A 282 1.03 -5.01 4.29
C ASN A 282 1.12 -6.49 4.66
N ASP A 283 2.13 -7.19 4.18
CA ASP A 283 2.30 -8.63 4.40
C ASP A 283 3.07 -8.94 5.68
N MET A 284 3.98 -8.05 6.09
CA MET A 284 4.77 -8.25 7.29
C MET A 284 5.26 -6.93 7.90
N VAL A 285 4.96 -6.75 9.19
CA VAL A 285 5.63 -5.77 10.04
C VAL A 285 6.88 -6.41 10.63
N VAL A 286 8.05 -6.08 10.08
CA VAL A 286 9.30 -6.80 10.35
C VAL A 286 9.68 -6.78 11.84
N ASN A 287 9.48 -5.65 12.53
CA ASN A 287 9.80 -5.56 13.96
C ASN A 287 8.86 -6.39 14.86
N THR A 288 7.70 -6.87 14.37
CA THR A 288 6.80 -7.72 15.17
C THR A 288 7.11 -9.21 15.03
N VAL A 289 8.14 -9.57 14.26
CA VAL A 289 8.53 -10.97 14.01
C VAL A 289 9.89 -11.23 14.62
N ASP A 290 10.05 -12.35 15.33
CA ASP A 290 11.36 -12.77 15.85
C ASP A 290 12.32 -13.08 14.71
N LEU A 291 13.62 -12.82 14.89
CA LEU A 291 14.62 -13.00 13.83
C LEU A 291 14.57 -14.37 13.16
N LYS A 292 14.43 -15.45 13.95
CA LYS A 292 14.34 -16.83 13.46
C LYS A 292 13.10 -17.11 12.60
N ASP A 293 12.06 -16.28 12.73
CA ASP A 293 10.74 -16.49 12.12
C ASP A 293 10.51 -15.57 10.90
N ILE A 294 11.45 -14.67 10.58
CA ILE A 294 11.40 -13.81 9.38
C ILE A 294 11.24 -14.62 8.11
N ILE A 295 12.14 -15.59 7.87
CA ILE A 295 12.11 -16.41 6.65
C ILE A 295 10.88 -17.33 6.61
N PRO A 296 10.54 -18.09 7.68
CA PRO A 296 9.31 -18.88 7.72
C PRO A 296 8.03 -18.08 7.44
N LYS A 297 7.93 -16.84 7.95
CA LYS A 297 6.77 -15.98 7.72
C LYS A 297 6.69 -15.57 6.24
N LEU A 298 7.80 -15.17 5.63
CA LEU A 298 7.85 -14.83 4.20
C LEU A 298 7.51 -16.03 3.31
N GLU A 299 8.02 -17.22 3.62
CA GLU A 299 7.68 -18.45 2.89
C GLU A 299 6.18 -18.71 2.84
N LYS A 300 5.49 -18.48 3.97
CA LYS A 300 4.04 -18.59 4.03
C LYS A 300 3.34 -17.59 3.13
N VAL A 301 3.78 -16.33 3.12
CA VAL A 301 3.23 -15.28 2.22
C VAL A 301 3.40 -15.68 0.76
N LEU A 302 4.61 -16.11 0.38
CA LEU A 302 4.95 -16.51 -0.98
C LEU A 302 4.25 -17.78 -1.47
N SER A 303 3.69 -18.60 -0.57
CA SER A 303 3.01 -19.84 -0.92
C SER A 303 1.62 -19.65 -1.53
N ASN A 304 1.04 -18.45 -1.42
CA ASN A 304 -0.30 -18.15 -1.94
C ASN A 304 -0.20 -17.25 -3.19
N PRO A 305 -0.72 -17.67 -4.36
CA PRO A 305 -0.64 -16.89 -5.59
C PRO A 305 -1.30 -15.51 -5.49
N HIS A 306 -2.35 -15.37 -4.67
CA HIS A 306 -3.06 -14.10 -4.50
C HIS A 306 -2.40 -13.15 -3.49
N THR A 307 -1.36 -13.60 -2.77
CA THR A 307 -0.57 -12.77 -1.84
C THR A 307 0.92 -12.76 -2.16
N SER A 308 1.30 -13.25 -3.34
CA SER A 308 2.69 -13.35 -3.78
C SER A 308 2.94 -12.60 -5.07
N ALA A 309 1.91 -12.04 -5.70
CA ALA A 309 2.09 -11.19 -6.86
C ALA A 309 2.92 -9.95 -6.50
N PHE A 310 2.60 -9.32 -5.37
CA PHE A 310 3.28 -8.17 -4.79
C PHE A 310 3.59 -8.46 -3.32
N ILE A 311 4.66 -7.86 -2.79
CA ILE A 311 5.02 -7.99 -1.36
C ILE A 311 5.18 -6.60 -0.77
N GLU A 312 4.47 -6.32 0.30
CA GLU A 312 4.63 -5.10 1.09
C GLU A 312 5.23 -5.44 2.46
N LEU A 313 6.43 -4.93 2.71
CA LEU A 313 7.11 -5.03 3.99
C LEU A 313 7.16 -3.66 4.65
N MET A 314 7.00 -3.64 5.98
CA MET A 314 7.16 -2.41 6.74
C MET A 314 7.92 -2.62 8.05
N ILE A 315 8.56 -1.58 8.56
CA ILE A 315 9.17 -1.56 9.89
C ILE A 315 9.03 -0.18 10.55
N HIS A 316 9.01 -0.10 11.87
CA HIS A 316 8.94 1.20 12.56
C HIS A 316 10.34 1.73 12.86
N GLU A 317 10.61 3.03 12.66
CA GLU A 317 11.92 3.64 12.98
C GLU A 317 12.32 3.39 14.44
N GLN A 318 11.37 3.55 15.36
CA GLN A 318 11.65 3.66 16.79
C GLN A 318 12.44 2.46 17.37
N TYR A 319 12.18 1.26 16.83
CA TYR A 319 12.80 0.00 17.26
C TYR A 319 14.31 -0.07 16.97
N TYR A 320 14.84 0.84 16.14
CA TYR A 320 16.27 0.94 15.85
C TYR A 320 17.09 1.55 16.99
N TYR A 321 16.50 2.39 17.83
CA TYR A 321 17.28 3.23 18.74
C TYR A 321 17.33 2.68 20.17
N PRO A 322 18.51 2.54 20.81
CA PRO A 322 18.66 1.97 22.16
C PRO A 322 17.86 2.65 23.28
N HIS A 323 17.45 3.90 23.09
CA HIS A 323 16.68 4.65 24.09
C HIS A 323 15.17 4.40 23.99
N TYR A 324 14.69 3.76 22.92
CA TYR A 324 13.29 3.39 22.79
C TYR A 324 12.97 2.19 23.67
N VAL A 325 11.81 2.24 24.34
CA VAL A 325 11.41 1.22 25.32
C VAL A 325 11.29 -0.18 24.71
N GLN A 326 11.04 -0.29 23.40
CA GLN A 326 11.00 -1.56 22.67
C GLN A 326 12.16 -1.73 21.68
N TYR A 327 13.32 -1.11 21.95
CA TYR A 327 14.53 -1.28 21.14
C TYR A 327 14.83 -2.75 20.81
N GLN A 328 15.17 -3.01 19.55
CA GLN A 328 15.53 -4.34 19.06
C GLN A 328 16.99 -4.36 18.59
N PRO A 329 17.92 -5.00 19.32
CA PRO A 329 19.33 -5.06 18.90
C PRO A 329 19.57 -5.86 17.61
N ASP A 330 18.59 -6.65 17.18
CA ASP A 330 18.58 -7.42 15.94
C ASP A 330 17.83 -6.74 14.78
N TYR A 331 17.43 -5.46 14.93
CA TYR A 331 16.70 -4.69 13.92
C TYR A 331 17.30 -4.79 12.52
N GLU A 332 18.59 -4.44 12.38
CA GLU A 332 19.27 -4.44 11.09
C GLU A 332 19.32 -5.84 10.48
N GLN A 333 19.52 -6.88 11.31
CA GLN A 333 19.59 -8.26 10.85
C GLN A 333 18.22 -8.75 10.35
N LYS A 334 17.12 -8.42 11.03
CA LYS A 334 15.75 -8.76 10.59
C LYS A 334 15.44 -8.18 9.23
N VAL A 335 15.76 -6.88 9.04
CA VAL A 335 15.54 -6.20 7.74
C VAL A 335 16.44 -6.82 6.67
N TRP A 336 17.73 -7.05 6.97
CA TRP A 336 18.67 -7.64 6.03
C TRP A 336 18.20 -9.01 5.53
N ASP A 337 17.79 -9.89 6.45
CA ASP A 337 17.34 -11.25 6.11
C ASP A 337 16.04 -11.22 5.29
N ALA A 338 15.10 -10.34 5.63
CA ALA A 338 13.87 -10.17 4.87
C ALA A 338 14.14 -9.70 3.43
N VAL A 339 14.92 -8.63 3.27
CA VAL A 339 15.26 -8.05 1.96
C VAL A 339 16.04 -9.05 1.11
N LYS A 340 17.09 -9.65 1.68
CA LYS A 340 17.93 -10.63 1.00
C LYS A 340 17.09 -11.81 0.49
N TYR A 341 16.23 -12.37 1.34
CA TYR A 341 15.40 -13.50 0.95
C TYR A 341 14.44 -13.18 -0.20
N ILE A 342 13.77 -12.04 -0.13
CA ILE A 342 12.85 -11.60 -1.19
C ILE A 342 13.60 -11.33 -2.50
N ALA A 343 14.78 -10.72 -2.44
CA ALA A 343 15.65 -10.54 -3.60
C ALA A 343 16.07 -11.89 -4.22
N GLU A 344 16.46 -12.88 -3.40
CA GLU A 344 16.81 -14.23 -3.85
C GLU A 344 15.64 -14.98 -4.52
N LYS A 345 14.39 -14.64 -4.19
CA LYS A 345 13.17 -15.15 -4.87
C LYS A 345 12.84 -14.42 -6.19
N GLY A 346 13.65 -13.44 -6.54
CA GLY A 346 13.58 -12.69 -7.80
C GLY A 346 12.54 -11.55 -7.78
N TYR A 347 12.13 -11.08 -6.60
CA TYR A 347 11.34 -9.87 -6.49
C TYR A 347 12.20 -8.65 -6.76
N LYS A 348 11.63 -7.66 -7.43
CA LYS A 348 12.29 -6.40 -7.76
C LYS A 348 11.72 -5.27 -6.90
N PRO A 349 12.55 -4.48 -6.22
CA PRO A 349 12.11 -3.31 -5.49
C PRO A 349 11.38 -2.32 -6.41
N ALA A 350 10.28 -1.73 -5.93
CA ALA A 350 9.52 -0.71 -6.63
C ALA A 350 8.79 0.21 -5.65
N PHE A 351 8.56 1.44 -6.06
CA PHE A 351 7.54 2.28 -5.43
C PHE A 351 6.16 1.94 -5.98
N LEU A 352 5.11 2.11 -5.18
CA LEU A 352 3.73 1.89 -5.62
C LEU A 352 3.38 2.76 -6.84
N LYS A 353 3.86 4.02 -6.89
CA LYS A 353 3.68 4.94 -8.03
C LYS A 353 4.26 4.47 -9.36
N GLU A 354 5.14 3.47 -9.33
CA GLU A 354 5.78 2.88 -10.52
C GLU A 354 5.00 1.67 -11.05
N ILE A 355 4.10 1.10 -10.26
CA ILE A 355 3.46 -0.20 -10.54
C ILE A 355 1.92 -0.18 -10.42
N LEU A 356 1.34 0.92 -9.96
CA LEU A 356 -0.10 1.20 -9.83
C LEU A 356 -0.39 2.63 -10.32
#